data_AF-A0A6G8UEF9-F1
#
_entry.id   AF-A0A6G8UEF9-F1
#
_cell.length_a   1.000
_cell.length_b   1.000
_cell.length_c   1.000
_cell.angle_alpha   90.00
_cell.angle_beta   90.00
_cell.angle_gamma   90.00
#
_symmetry.space_group_name_H-M   'P 1'
#
loop_
_entity.id
_entity.type
_entity.pdbx_description
1 polymer ?
#
loop_
_entity_poly.entity_id
_entity_poly.type
_entity_poly.pdbx_seq_one_letter_code
_entity_poly.pdbx_strand_id
1 'polypeptide(L)'
;MHVLVRDNNVDQALRVLKKKMQREGVFREMKQRRSYEKPSERKTREKSEAIRRARKLARKQAIREGLLPAPPKKKPLERKSPLPEIKARAE
;
A
#
# COMPACT_ATOMS: atom_id res chain seq x y z
N MET A 1 6.21 14.81 9.74
CA MET A 1 6.37 13.37 10.05
C MET A 1 7.71 13.15 10.72
N HIS A 2 7.75 12.60 11.95
CA HIS A 2 8.99 12.31 12.66
C HIS A 2 9.00 10.86 13.18
N VAL A 3 10.18 10.24 13.22
CA VAL A 3 10.41 8.89 13.76
C VAL A 3 11.65 8.94 14.63
N LEU A 4 11.50 8.55 15.89
CA LEU A 4 12.61 8.40 16.82
C LEU A 4 13.38 7.12 16.48
N VAL A 5 14.70 7.25 16.34
CA VAL A 5 15.60 6.11 16.17
C VAL A 5 16.11 5.72 17.55
N ARG A 6 15.99 4.43 17.88
CA ARG A 6 16.56 3.87 19.11
C ARG A 6 17.63 2.86 18.73
N ASP A 7 18.68 2.78 19.55
CA ASP A 7 19.72 1.74 19.47
C ASP A 7 20.40 1.66 18.09
N ASN A 8 20.63 2.81 17.44
CA ASN A 8 21.19 2.91 16.09
C ASN A 8 20.45 2.09 15.01
N ASN A 9 19.19 1.72 15.24
CA ASN A 9 18.42 0.91 14.30
C ASN A 9 17.78 1.77 13.19
N VAL A 10 18.61 2.26 12.28
CA VAL A 10 18.23 3.18 11.21
C VAL A 10 17.31 2.51 10.19
N ASP A 11 17.57 1.25 9.82
CA ASP A 11 16.78 0.54 8.80
C ASP A 11 15.33 0.32 9.23
N GLN A 12 15.10 -0.04 10.49
CA GLN A 12 13.74 -0.13 11.00
C GLN A 12 13.06 1.23 11.03
N ALA A 13 13.77 2.28 11.45
CA ALA A 13 13.21 3.63 11.50
C ALA A 13 12.76 4.09 10.10
N LEU A 14 13.58 3.86 9.06
CA LEU A 14 13.23 4.15 7.67
C LEU A 14 12.01 3.35 7.19
N ARG A 15 11.94 2.08 7.57
CA ARG A 15 10.79 1.22 7.23
C ARG A 15 9.51 1.69 7.91
N VAL A 16 9.57 2.11 9.17
CA VAL A 16 8.44 2.66 9.91
C VAL A 16 8.02 3.99 9.31
N LEU A 17 8.97 4.88 9.01
CA LEU A 17 8.72 6.16 8.37
C LEU A 17 7.98 5.99 7.04
N LYS A 18 8.47 5.12 6.17
CA LYS A 18 7.83 4.79 4.89
C LYS A 18 6.40 4.29 5.08
N LYS A 19 6.16 3.40 6.05
CA LYS A 19 4.80 2.92 6.37
C LYS A 19 3.89 4.03 6.87
N LYS A 20 4.38 4.93 7.73
CA LYS A 20 3.60 6.09 8.18
C LYS A 20 3.25 7.00 7.00
N MET A 21 4.21 7.30 6.12
CA MET A 21 3.99 8.18 4.94
C MET A 21 2.99 7.57 3.95
N GLN A 22 3.01 6.25 3.81
CA GLN A 22 2.02 5.53 3.00
C GLN A 22 0.61 5.58 3.61
N ARG A 23 0.48 5.51 4.93
CA ARG A 23 -0.82 5.60 5.63
C ARG A 23 -1.42 7.00 5.52
N GLU A 24 -0.59 8.02 5.70
CA GLU A 24 -0.98 9.43 5.51
C GLU A 24 -1.27 9.75 4.04
N GLY A 25 -0.85 8.88 3.10
CA GLY A 25 -1.13 9.07 1.68
C GLY A 25 -0.24 10.12 1.01
N VAL A 26 0.79 10.62 1.70
CA VAL A 26 1.71 11.66 1.21
C VAL A 26 2.27 11.31 -0.16
N PHE A 27 2.73 10.07 -0.36
CA PHE A 27 3.24 9.63 -1.66
C PHE A 27 2.18 9.63 -2.78
N ARG A 28 0.92 9.38 -2.44
CA ARG A 28 -0.19 9.43 -3.40
C ARG A 28 -0.48 10.88 -3.79
N GLU A 29 -0.44 11.80 -2.83
CA GLU A 29 -0.59 13.24 -3.10
C GLU A 29 0.58 13.79 -3.92
N MET A 30 1.81 13.43 -3.57
CA MET A 30 3.00 13.83 -4.35
C MET A 30 2.89 13.39 -5.81
N LYS A 31 2.43 12.16 -6.05
CA LYS A 31 2.22 11.66 -7.42
C LYS A 31 1.10 12.41 -8.14
N GLN A 32 0.02 12.74 -7.44
CA GLN A 32 -1.15 13.43 -7.97
C GLN A 32 -0.87 14.91 -8.29
N ARG A 33 0.03 15.55 -7.54
CA ARG A 33 0.40 16.96 -7.70
C ARG A 33 1.66 17.19 -8.55
N ARG A 34 2.18 16.16 -9.23
CA ARG A 34 3.38 16.27 -10.08
C ARG A 34 3.20 17.26 -11.24
N SER A 35 1.97 17.40 -11.73
CA SER A 35 1.60 18.32 -12.80
C SER A 35 0.30 19.03 -12.42
N TYR A 36 0.08 20.21 -13.00
CA TYR A 36 -1.21 20.89 -12.89
C TYR A 36 -2.30 20.01 -13.50
N GLU A 37 -3.40 19.85 -12.77
CA GLU A 37 -4.59 19.13 -13.22
C GLU A 37 -5.72 20.15 -13.36
N LYS A 38 -6.38 20.14 -14.52
CA LYS A 38 -7.46 21.10 -14.78
C LYS A 38 -8.62 20.85 -13.80
N PRO A 39 -9.32 21.89 -13.30
CA PRO A 39 -10.42 21.72 -12.36
C PRO A 39 -11.54 20.77 -12.85
N SER A 40 -11.80 20.74 -14.15
CA SER A 40 -12.75 19.82 -14.78
C SER A 40 -12.33 18.36 -14.67
N GLU A 41 -11.04 18.07 -14.90
CA GLU A 41 -10.48 16.71 -14.83
C GLU A 41 -10.46 16.21 -13.38
N ARG A 42 -10.08 17.09 -12.44
CA ARG A 42 -10.14 16.81 -11.01
C ARG A 42 -11.55 16.41 -10.56
N LYS A 43 -12.59 17.15 -10.97
CA LYS A 43 -14.00 16.84 -10.66
C LYS A 43 -14.41 15.45 -11.18
N THR A 44 -14.04 15.12 -12.42
CA THR A 44 -14.37 13.83 -13.03
C THR A 44 -13.68 12.68 -12.30
N ARG A 45 -12.41 12.84 -11.92
CA ARG A 45 -11.68 11.85 -11.11
C ARG A 45 -12.28 11.66 -9.73
N GLU A 46 -12.59 12.75 -9.02
CA GLU A 46 -13.19 12.67 -7.68
C GLU A 46 -14.53 11.93 -7.71
N LYS A 47 -15.39 12.22 -8.71
CA LYS A 47 -16.64 11.49 -8.93
C LYS A 47 -16.42 10.00 -9.20
N SER A 48 -15.49 9.65 -10.09
CA SER A 48 -15.22 8.23 -10.41
C SER A 48 -14.61 7.47 -9.22
N GLU A 49 -13.72 8.11 -8.44
CA GLU A 49 -13.17 7.55 -7.21
C GLU A 49 -14.25 7.33 -6.13
N ALA A 50 -15.21 8.26 -6.00
CA ALA A 50 -16.33 8.13 -5.07
C ALA A 50 -17.23 6.94 -5.43
N ILE A 51 -17.61 6.82 -6.70
CA ILE A 51 -18.42 5.69 -7.20
C ILE A 51 -17.68 4.36 -6.96
N ARG A 52 -16.38 4.31 -7.27
CA ARG A 52 -15.56 3.11 -7.03
C ARG A 52 -15.49 2.75 -5.54
N ARG A 53 -15.38 3.74 -4.65
CA ARG A 53 -15.41 3.54 -3.20
C ARG A 53 -16.76 3.02 -2.72
N ALA A 54 -17.86 3.62 -3.17
CA ALA A 54 -19.22 3.19 -2.82
C ALA A 54 -19.48 1.74 -3.24
N ARG A 55 -19.16 1.37 -4.49
CA ARG A 55 -19.28 -0.02 -4.98
C ARG A 55 -18.45 -1.01 -4.14
N LYS A 56 -17.25 -0.61 -3.72
CA LYS A 56 -16.39 -1.44 -2.87
C LYS A 56 -16.98 -1.63 -1.47
N LEU A 57 -17.59 -0.59 -0.89
CA LEU A 57 -18.24 -0.66 0.41
C LEU A 57 -19.49 -1.55 0.37
N ALA A 58 -20.36 -1.34 -0.61
CA ALA A 58 -21.54 -2.18 -0.83
C ALA A 58 -21.16 -3.66 -0.99
N ARG A 59 -20.14 -3.96 -1.81
CA ARG A 59 -19.63 -5.33 -1.96
C ARG A 59 -19.14 -5.93 -0.64
N LYS A 60 -18.45 -5.13 0.19
CA LYS A 60 -17.97 -5.59 1.51
C LYS A 60 -19.12 -5.83 2.49
N GLN A 61 -20.17 -5.01 2.46
CA GLN A 61 -21.37 -5.20 3.27
C GLN A 61 -22.11 -6.47 2.85
N ALA A 62 -22.36 -6.66 1.56
CA ALA A 62 -23.01 -7.87 1.05
C ALA A 62 -22.25 -9.17 1.37
N ILE A 63 -20.90 -9.15 1.37
CA ILE A 63 -20.10 -10.30 1.82
C ILE A 63 -20.26 -10.53 3.33
N ARG A 64 -20.34 -9.46 4.14
CA ARG A 64 -20.51 -9.56 5.59
C ARG A 64 -21.89 -10.12 5.96
N GLU A 65 -22.91 -9.71 5.23
CA GLU A 65 -24.30 -10.13 5.39
C GLU A 65 -24.60 -11.48 4.72
N GLY A 66 -23.60 -12.12 4.09
CA GLY A 66 -23.73 -13.47 3.54
C GLY A 66 -24.43 -13.56 2.17
N LEU A 67 -24.82 -12.43 1.57
CA LEU A 67 -25.44 -12.38 0.23
C LEU A 67 -24.45 -12.69 -0.90
N LEU A 68 -23.14 -12.57 -0.65
CA LEU A 68 -22.10 -12.89 -1.64
C LEU A 68 -21.01 -13.77 -1.03
N PRO A 69 -20.50 -14.78 -1.76
CA PRO A 69 -19.37 -15.57 -1.31
C PRO A 69 -18.12 -14.69 -1.19
N ALA A 70 -17.40 -14.84 -0.08
CA ALA A 70 -16.15 -14.12 0.13
C ALA A 70 -15.11 -14.56 -0.92
N PRO A 71 -14.37 -13.62 -1.54
CA PRO A 71 -13.30 -13.97 -2.47
C PRO A 71 -12.21 -14.78 -1.74
N PRO A 72 -11.56 -15.75 -2.43
CA PRO A 72 -10.56 -16.61 -1.81
C PRO A 72 -9.42 -15.79 -1.21
N LYS A 73 -9.01 -16.14 0.02
CA LYS A 73 -7.88 -15.49 0.71
C LYS A 73 -6.58 -15.82 -0.04
N LYS A 74 -5.87 -14.79 -0.50
CA LYS A 74 -4.53 -14.96 -1.08
C LYS A 74 -3.57 -15.43 0.02
N LYS A 75 -2.83 -16.52 -0.23
CA LYS A 75 -1.78 -17.00 0.68
C LYS A 75 -0.72 -15.89 0.85
N PRO A 76 -0.20 -15.66 2.07
CA PRO A 76 0.92 -14.75 2.26
C PRO A 76 2.07 -15.16 1.34
N LEU A 77 2.72 -14.19 0.68
CA LEU A 77 3.96 -14.45 -0.03
C LEU A 77 4.97 -14.98 0.99
N GLU A 78 5.38 -16.24 0.87
CA GLU A 78 6.45 -16.80 1.67
C GLU A 78 7.70 -15.92 1.49
N ARG A 79 8.32 -15.51 2.60
CA ARG A 79 9.60 -14.81 2.55
C ARG A 79 10.56 -15.77 1.87
N LYS A 80 10.99 -15.47 0.65
CA LYS A 80 12.02 -16.24 -0.04
C LYS A 80 13.17 -16.47 0.94
N SER A 81 13.51 -17.73 1.20
CA SER A 81 14.70 -18.09 1.95
C SER A 81 15.90 -17.35 1.37
N PRO A 82 16.88 -16.92 2.19
CA PRO A 82 18.09 -16.33 1.66
C PRO A 82 18.71 -17.29 0.64
N LEU A 83 19.18 -16.73 -0.49
CA LEU A 83 19.85 -17.50 -1.54
C LEU A 83 21.00 -18.30 -0.91
N PRO A 84 21.22 -19.56 -1.29
CA PRO A 84 22.32 -20.35 -0.75
C PRO A 84 23.65 -19.63 -1.04
N GLU A 85 24.48 -19.49 -0.01
CA GLU A 85 25.85 -19.00 -0.17
C GLU A 85 26.58 -19.89 -1.16
N ILE A 86 27.10 -19.28 -2.23
CA ILE A 86 27.96 -19.95 -3.19
C ILE A 86 29.21 -20.35 -2.41
N LYS A 87 29.30 -21.62 -2.00
CA LYS A 87 30.52 -22.18 -1.43
C LYS A 87 31.62 -21.93 -2.46
N ALA A 88 32.55 -21.04 -2.12
CA ALA A 88 33.75 -20.80 -2.89
C ALA A 88 34.41 -22.16 -3.15
N ARG A 89 34.48 -22.54 -4.43
CA ARG A 89 35.36 -23.62 -4.85
C ARG A 89 36.78 -23.14 -4.58
N ALA A 90 37.40 -23.72 -3.56
CA ALA A 90 38.84 -23.72 -3.42
C ALA A 90 39.37 -24.78 -4.39
N GLU A 91 40.12 -24.32 -5.39
CA GLU A 91 41.28 -24.97 -6.00
C GLU A 91 42.00 -23.94 -6.88
#